data_AF-A0A653M1N7-F1
#
_entry.id   AF-A0A653M1N7-F1
#
_cell.length_a   1.000
_cell.length_b   1.000
_cell.length_c   1.000
_cell.angle_alpha   90.00
_cell.angle_beta   90.00
_cell.angle_gamma   90.00
#
_symmetry.space_group_name_H-M   'P 1'
#
loop_
_entity.id
_entity.type
_entity.pdbx_description
1 polymer ?
#
loop_
_entity_poly.entity_id
_entity_poly.type
_entity_poly.pdbx_seq_one_letter_code
_entity_poly.pdbx_strand_id
1 'polypeptide(L)'
;MYAPLDLQTPLVAQWIGILLAVAGLAVVAHGLWRRKRYRAHLDDEDARYAGPDRLRDAVRETVAGAGVLVIGVAAIVYSVFGNQAWQDAVQDNVAAKYGVESVQGKEWRGNALNADVTMPDGTVHRDVLITFEDSGEPQITRDLTQPPEQPEQ
;
A
#
# COMPACT_ATOMS: atom_id res chain seq x y z
N MET A 1 -4.03 -25.65 7.08
CA MET A 1 -2.77 -24.95 7.39
C MET A 1 -3.03 -23.47 7.18
N TYR A 2 -2.61 -22.61 8.10
CA TYR A 2 -2.85 -21.16 8.01
C TYR A 2 -1.91 -20.51 6.98
N ALA A 3 -2.35 -19.41 6.39
CA ALA A 3 -1.56 -18.61 5.48
C ALA A 3 -0.79 -17.52 6.26
N PRO A 4 0.53 -17.39 6.09
CA PRO A 4 1.30 -16.35 6.77
C PRO A 4 0.84 -14.95 6.33
N LEU A 5 0.87 -14.00 7.26
CA LEU A 5 0.46 -12.61 7.00
C LEU A 5 1.67 -11.74 6.71
N ASP A 6 1.68 -11.10 5.54
CA ASP A 6 2.66 -10.06 5.20
C ASP A 6 2.01 -8.67 5.31
N LEU A 7 2.10 -8.10 6.52
CA LEU A 7 1.55 -6.78 6.83
C LEU A 7 2.50 -5.64 6.42
N GLN A 8 3.78 -5.94 6.18
CA GLN A 8 4.83 -4.92 6.07
C GLN A 8 5.21 -4.65 4.61
N THR A 9 5.43 -5.69 3.80
CA THR A 9 5.93 -5.51 2.42
C THR A 9 4.97 -4.68 1.56
N PRO A 10 3.65 -4.93 1.57
CA PRO A 10 2.71 -4.11 0.79
C PRO A 10 2.70 -2.65 1.24
N LEU A 11 2.77 -2.39 2.55
CA LEU A 11 2.82 -1.03 3.10
C LEU A 11 4.10 -0.30 2.71
N VAL A 12 5.25 -0.97 2.83
CA VAL A 12 6.55 -0.40 2.42
C VAL A 12 6.56 -0.13 0.91
N ALA A 13 6.08 -1.06 0.10
CA ALA A 13 5.94 -0.88 -1.34
C ALA A 13 5.03 0.30 -1.69
N GLN A 14 3.96 0.53 -0.93
CA GLN A 14 3.09 1.69 -1.09
C GLN A 14 3.86 3.00 -0.92
N TRP A 15 4.56 3.16 0.20
CA TRP A 15 5.26 4.41 0.53
C TRP A 15 6.42 4.67 -0.43
N ILE A 16 7.23 3.65 -0.72
CA ILE A 16 8.30 3.76 -1.72
C ILE A 16 7.70 4.08 -3.09
N GLY A 17 6.62 3.40 -3.46
CA GLY A 17 5.93 3.62 -4.73
C GLY A 17 5.43 5.05 -4.88
N ILE A 18 4.80 5.62 -3.85
CA ILE A 18 4.34 7.01 -3.81
C ILE A 18 5.53 7.97 -3.96
N LEU A 19 6.60 7.77 -3.19
CA LEU A 19 7.79 8.62 -3.26
C LEU A 19 8.42 8.63 -4.66
N LEU A 20 8.59 7.45 -5.26
CA LEU A 20 9.14 7.31 -6.61
C LEU A 20 8.20 7.90 -7.66
N ALA A 21 6.88 7.71 -7.53
CA ALA A 21 5.93 8.28 -8.46
C ALA A 21 5.95 9.81 -8.42
N VAL A 22 5.99 10.42 -7.24
CA VAL A 22 6.08 11.88 -7.09
C VAL A 22 7.40 12.42 -7.64
N ALA A 23 8.52 11.80 -7.30
CA ALA A 23 9.84 12.20 -7.80
C ALA A 23 9.94 12.04 -9.33
N GLY A 24 9.53 10.90 -9.85
CA GLY A 24 9.49 10.62 -11.29
C GLY A 24 8.62 11.61 -12.05
N LEU A 25 7.43 11.92 -11.53
CA LEU A 25 6.53 12.92 -12.10
C LEU A 25 7.16 14.32 -12.12
N ALA A 26 7.81 14.73 -11.03
CA ALA A 26 8.50 16.02 -10.95
C ALA A 26 9.62 16.12 -11.99
N VAL A 27 10.43 15.07 -12.15
CA VAL A 27 11.51 15.03 -13.16
C VAL A 27 10.95 15.03 -14.58
N VAL A 28 9.87 14.27 -14.85
CA VAL A 28 9.20 14.31 -16.16
C VAL A 28 8.67 15.71 -16.46
N ALA A 29 7.97 16.32 -15.51
CA ALA A 29 7.44 17.67 -15.68
C ALA A 29 8.56 18.70 -15.92
N HIS A 30 9.66 18.59 -15.16
CA HIS A 30 10.82 19.46 -15.31
C HIS A 30 11.52 19.28 -16.67
N GLY A 31 11.77 18.04 -17.09
CA GLY A 31 12.37 17.74 -18.39
C GLY A 31 11.50 18.21 -19.57
N LEU A 32 10.18 18.04 -19.48
CA LEU A 32 9.22 18.56 -20.47
C LEU A 32 9.19 20.08 -20.50
N TRP A 33 9.23 20.73 -19.33
CA TRP A 33 9.30 22.19 -19.22
C TRP A 33 10.59 22.75 -19.82
N ARG A 34 11.76 22.18 -19.49
CA ARG A 34 13.05 22.52 -20.11
C ARG A 34 13.00 22.37 -21.62
N ARG A 35 12.47 21.24 -22.11
CA ARG A 35 12.32 20.98 -23.55
C ARG A 35 11.42 22.00 -24.24
N LYS A 36 10.30 22.40 -23.61
CA LYS A 36 9.40 23.43 -24.12
C LYS A 36 10.11 24.79 -24.18
N ARG A 37 10.85 25.16 -23.13
CA ARG A 37 11.59 26.42 -23.03
C ARG A 37 12.70 26.53 -24.09
N TYR A 38 13.47 25.46 -24.30
CA TYR A 38 14.49 25.40 -25.36
C TYR A 38 13.90 25.52 -26.77
N ARG A 39 12.75 24.87 -27.02
CA ARG A 39 12.05 25.00 -28.32
C ARG A 39 11.52 26.40 -28.56
N ALA A 40 11.11 27.10 -27.50
CA ALA A 40 10.61 28.46 -27.57
C ALA A 40 11.72 29.54 -27.61
N HIS A 41 13.00 29.15 -27.65
CA HIS A 41 14.15 30.07 -27.76
C HIS A 41 14.24 31.07 -26.58
N LEU A 42 13.60 30.73 -25.45
CA LEU A 42 13.52 31.58 -24.26
C LEU A 42 14.84 31.64 -23.45
N ASP A 43 15.85 30.86 -23.87
CA ASP A 43 17.17 30.75 -23.26
C ASP A 43 18.29 31.04 -24.27
N ASP A 44 17.99 31.72 -25.38
CA ASP A 44 18.98 31.94 -26.44
C ASP A 44 20.06 32.96 -26.05
N GLU A 45 19.78 33.89 -25.13
CA GLU A 45 20.80 34.77 -24.53
C GLU A 45 21.76 33.99 -23.60
N ASP A 46 21.23 32.97 -22.90
CA ASP A 46 21.96 32.06 -22.01
C ASP A 46 22.51 30.80 -22.71
N ALA A 47 22.32 30.69 -24.04
CA ALA A 47 22.72 29.52 -24.83
C ALA A 47 24.23 29.23 -24.78
N ARG A 48 25.04 30.21 -24.39
CA ARG A 48 26.48 30.06 -24.13
C ARG A 48 26.78 29.05 -23.01
N TYR A 49 25.87 28.83 -22.06
CA TYR A 49 26.05 27.91 -20.92
C TYR A 49 25.31 26.57 -21.07
N ALA A 50 24.32 26.47 -21.97
CA ALA A 50 23.46 25.30 -22.06
C ALA A 50 24.08 24.09 -22.81
N GLY A 51 25.19 24.29 -23.51
CA GLY A 51 25.88 23.24 -24.28
C GLY A 51 25.11 22.77 -25.53
N PRO A 52 25.80 22.15 -26.50
CA PRO A 52 25.21 21.78 -27.80
C PRO A 52 24.13 20.68 -27.70
N ASP A 53 24.16 19.85 -26.65
CA ASP A 53 23.26 18.70 -26.49
C ASP A 53 22.05 18.96 -25.55
N ARG A 54 21.73 20.22 -25.23
CA ARG A 54 20.67 20.62 -24.27
C ARG A 54 19.31 19.93 -24.48
N LEU A 55 18.91 19.70 -25.74
CA LEU A 55 17.67 18.99 -26.08
C LEU A 55 17.74 17.48 -25.82
N ARG A 56 18.90 16.86 -26.06
CA ARG A 56 19.12 15.43 -25.80
C ARG A 56 19.20 15.16 -24.31
N ASP A 57 19.83 16.05 -23.55
CA ASP A 57 19.86 16.01 -22.10
C ASP A 57 18.46 16.06 -21.50
N ALA A 58 17.63 17.04 -21.90
CA ALA A 58 16.24 17.14 -21.45
C ALA A 58 15.39 15.89 -21.81
N VAL A 59 15.66 15.25 -22.96
CA VAL A 59 15.00 13.98 -23.31
C VAL A 59 15.47 12.84 -22.41
N ARG A 60 16.78 12.73 -22.13
CA ARG A 60 17.32 11.71 -21.21
C ARG A 60 16.77 11.88 -19.80
N GLU A 61 16.70 13.12 -19.31
CA GLU A 61 16.05 13.45 -18.04
C GLU A 61 14.58 13.01 -18.02
N THR A 62 13.82 13.35 -19.07
CA THR A 62 12.41 12.95 -19.18
C THR A 62 12.25 11.42 -19.19
N VAL A 63 13.10 10.70 -19.93
CA VAL A 63 13.07 9.22 -20.00
C VAL A 63 13.46 8.60 -18.65
N ALA A 64 14.48 9.12 -17.99
CA ALA A 64 14.87 8.67 -16.66
C ALA A 64 13.75 8.90 -15.63
N GLY A 65 13.15 10.09 -15.63
CA GLY A 65 11.99 10.41 -14.80
C GLY A 65 10.80 9.48 -15.08
N ALA A 66 10.52 9.19 -16.36
CA ALA A 66 9.46 8.26 -16.74
C ALA A 66 9.75 6.83 -16.25
N GLY A 67 11.01 6.38 -16.32
CA GLY A 67 11.42 5.09 -15.76
C GLY A 67 11.18 5.00 -14.25
N VAL A 68 11.58 6.03 -13.50
CA VAL A 68 11.33 6.11 -12.05
C VAL A 68 9.83 6.13 -11.74
N LEU A 69 9.05 6.89 -12.52
CA LEU A 69 7.59 6.94 -12.38
C LEU A 69 6.95 5.57 -12.60
N VAL A 70 7.37 4.83 -13.62
CA VAL A 70 6.86 3.48 -13.91
C VAL A 70 7.16 2.52 -12.75
N ILE A 71 8.38 2.55 -12.19
CA ILE A 71 8.74 1.74 -11.02
C ILE A 71 7.86 2.11 -9.83
N GLY A 72 7.63 3.41 -9.58
CA GLY A 72 6.77 3.88 -8.52
C GLY A 72 5.32 3.39 -8.65
N VAL A 73 4.74 3.50 -9.86
CA VAL A 73 3.39 3.00 -10.15
C VAL A 73 3.32 1.49 -9.99
N ALA A 74 4.30 0.73 -10.47
CA ALA A 74 4.33 -0.72 -10.31
C ALA A 74 4.37 -1.14 -8.83
N ALA A 75 5.12 -0.43 -7.98
CA ALA A 75 5.17 -0.68 -6.54
C ALA A 75 3.83 -0.38 -5.85
N ILE A 76 3.13 0.69 -6.26
CA ILE A 76 1.77 0.99 -5.77
C ILE A 76 0.78 -0.11 -6.19
N VAL A 77 0.83 -0.56 -7.44
CA VAL A 77 -0.04 -1.65 -7.93
C VAL A 77 0.22 -2.93 -7.15
N TYR A 78 1.49 -3.30 -6.96
CA TYR A 78 1.88 -4.43 -6.12
C TYR A 78 1.32 -4.32 -4.70
N SER A 79 1.42 -3.13 -4.08
CA SER A 79 0.87 -2.87 -2.75
C SER A 79 -0.63 -3.13 -2.66
N VAL A 80 -1.42 -2.70 -3.66
CA VAL A 80 -2.88 -2.93 -3.67
C VAL A 80 -3.21 -4.43 -3.66
N PHE A 81 -2.55 -5.21 -4.51
CA PHE A 81 -2.77 -6.66 -4.55
C PHE A 81 -2.27 -7.35 -3.28
N GLY A 82 -1.11 -6.96 -2.75
CA GLY A 82 -0.61 -7.47 -1.48
C GLY A 82 -1.55 -7.14 -0.33
N ASN A 83 -2.16 -5.95 -0.34
CA ASN A 83 -3.11 -5.53 0.68
C ASN A 83 -4.40 -6.36 0.66
N GLN A 84 -4.92 -6.64 -0.54
CA GLN A 84 -6.06 -7.54 -0.69
C GLN A 84 -5.73 -8.95 -0.21
N ALA A 85 -4.57 -9.48 -0.62
CA ALA A 85 -4.18 -10.86 -0.31
C ALA A 85 -4.06 -11.11 1.20
N TRP A 86 -3.52 -10.18 2.00
CA TRP A 86 -3.46 -10.38 3.45
C TRP A 86 -4.82 -10.21 4.11
N GLN A 87 -5.72 -9.34 3.60
CA GLN A 87 -7.09 -9.23 4.10
C GLN A 87 -7.86 -10.53 3.91
N ASP A 88 -7.74 -11.13 2.72
CA ASP A 88 -8.33 -12.44 2.42
C ASP A 88 -7.72 -13.52 3.34
N ALA A 89 -6.40 -13.51 3.56
CA ALA A 89 -5.74 -14.45 4.47
C ALA A 89 -6.21 -14.29 5.93
N VAL A 90 -6.44 -13.07 6.41
CA VAL A 90 -7.02 -12.82 7.74
C VAL A 90 -8.40 -13.46 7.85
N GLN A 91 -9.29 -13.17 6.89
CA GLN A 91 -10.62 -13.74 6.83
C GLN A 91 -10.57 -15.27 6.84
N ASP A 92 -9.78 -15.86 5.95
CA ASP A 92 -9.68 -17.31 5.78
C ASP A 92 -9.08 -18.00 7.01
N ASN A 93 -8.04 -17.43 7.61
CA ASN A 93 -7.39 -18.00 8.79
C ASN A 93 -8.31 -17.99 10.01
N VAL A 94 -9.01 -16.88 10.24
CA VAL A 94 -9.94 -16.76 11.37
C VAL A 94 -11.15 -17.65 11.15
N ALA A 95 -11.71 -17.70 9.93
CA ALA A 95 -12.78 -18.62 9.58
C ALA A 95 -12.37 -20.09 9.76
N ALA A 96 -11.15 -20.44 9.35
CA ALA A 96 -10.63 -21.81 9.49
C ALA A 96 -10.50 -22.27 10.95
N LYS A 97 -10.15 -21.36 11.88
CA LYS A 97 -9.97 -21.72 13.30
C LYS A 97 -11.24 -21.60 14.13
N TYR A 98 -12.02 -20.55 13.90
CA TYR A 98 -13.15 -20.17 14.76
C TYR A 98 -14.52 -20.35 14.10
N GLY A 99 -14.58 -20.74 12.82
CA GLY A 99 -15.83 -20.97 12.10
C GLY A 99 -16.66 -19.71 11.88
N VAL A 100 -16.01 -18.54 11.81
CA VAL A 100 -16.67 -17.24 11.64
C VAL A 100 -17.10 -17.03 10.18
N GLU A 101 -18.14 -16.23 9.98
CA GLU A 101 -18.61 -15.85 8.63
C GLU A 101 -17.79 -14.69 8.07
N SER A 102 -17.55 -13.64 8.86
CA SER A 102 -16.78 -12.48 8.42
C SER A 102 -15.97 -11.81 9.52
N VAL A 103 -14.85 -11.20 9.11
CA VAL A 103 -13.95 -10.41 9.95
C VAL A 103 -13.81 -9.03 9.33
N GLN A 104 -14.30 -8.01 10.03
CA GLN A 104 -14.18 -6.61 9.62
C GLN A 104 -13.11 -5.92 10.48
N GLY A 105 -11.91 -5.77 9.91
CA GLY A 105 -10.81 -5.10 10.59
C GLY A 105 -11.07 -3.60 10.80
N LYS A 106 -10.75 -3.09 12.00
CA LYS A 106 -10.81 -1.66 12.35
C LYS A 106 -9.44 -1.04 12.45
N GLU A 107 -8.55 -1.66 13.23
CA GLU A 107 -7.25 -1.09 13.57
C GLU A 107 -6.21 -2.19 13.76
N TRP A 108 -5.01 -1.96 13.23
CA TRP A 108 -3.84 -2.81 13.47
C TRP A 108 -2.91 -2.22 14.52
N ARG A 109 -2.40 -3.08 15.41
CA ARG A 109 -1.35 -2.76 16.40
C ARG A 109 -0.32 -3.88 16.41
N GLY A 110 0.75 -3.71 15.61
CA GLY A 110 1.74 -4.77 15.42
C GLY A 110 1.11 -5.97 14.70
N ASN A 111 1.20 -7.15 15.31
CA ASN A 111 0.57 -8.39 14.83
C ASN A 111 -0.85 -8.60 15.38
N ALA A 112 -1.42 -7.62 16.08
CA ALA A 112 -2.78 -7.69 16.59
C ALA A 112 -3.73 -6.82 15.76
N LEU A 113 -4.91 -7.36 15.47
CA LEU A 113 -6.00 -6.73 14.76
C LEU A 113 -7.17 -6.55 15.73
N ASN A 114 -7.66 -5.32 15.87
CA ASN A 114 -8.98 -5.07 16.44
C ASN A 114 -10.02 -5.16 15.32
N ALA A 115 -11.00 -6.05 15.44
CA ALA A 115 -12.00 -6.33 14.41
C ALA A 115 -13.40 -6.60 14.98
N ASP A 116 -14.41 -6.38 14.16
CA ASP A 116 -15.73 -6.97 14.38
C ASP A 116 -15.78 -8.34 13.72
N VAL A 117 -16.28 -9.34 14.45
CA VAL A 117 -16.36 -10.73 14.02
C VAL A 117 -17.81 -11.16 13.96
N THR A 118 -18.27 -11.59 12.79
CA THR A 118 -19.63 -12.07 12.58
C THR A 118 -19.63 -13.60 12.56
N MET A 119 -20.46 -14.19 13.41
CA MET A 119 -20.70 -15.63 13.48
C MET A 119 -21.75 -16.06 12.44
N PRO A 120 -21.79 -17.35 12.04
CA PRO A 120 -22.74 -17.83 11.03
C PRO A 120 -24.23 -17.71 11.40
N ASP A 121 -24.54 -17.51 12.67
CA ASP A 121 -25.90 -17.25 13.17
C ASP A 121 -26.29 -15.76 13.06
N GLY A 122 -25.39 -14.91 12.55
CA GLY A 122 -25.55 -13.46 12.44
C GLY A 122 -25.15 -12.68 13.68
N THR A 123 -24.68 -13.34 14.75
CA THR A 123 -24.19 -12.67 15.96
C THR A 123 -22.89 -11.92 15.66
N VAL A 124 -22.82 -10.64 16.03
CA VAL A 124 -21.63 -9.80 15.82
C VAL A 124 -20.94 -9.53 17.15
N HIS A 125 -19.70 -9.99 17.28
CA HIS A 125 -18.79 -9.67 18.37
C HIS A 125 -17.98 -8.45 17.99
N ARG A 126 -18.17 -7.35 18.72
CA ARG A 126 -17.48 -6.10 18.45
C ARG A 126 -16.15 -6.01 19.17
N ASP A 127 -15.22 -5.30 18.55
CA ASP A 127 -13.92 -4.94 19.11
C ASP A 127 -13.13 -6.14 19.64
N VAL A 128 -13.16 -7.24 18.89
CA VAL A 128 -12.41 -8.45 19.17
C VAL A 128 -10.95 -8.23 18.82
N LEU A 129 -10.08 -8.37 19.82
CA LEU A 129 -8.63 -8.38 19.61
C LEU A 129 -8.17 -9.76 19.14
N ILE A 130 -7.67 -9.82 17.91
CA ILE A 130 -7.14 -11.03 17.25
C ILE A 130 -5.63 -10.86 17.12
N THR A 131 -4.83 -11.72 17.75
CA THR A 131 -3.37 -11.71 17.58
C THR A 131 -2.96 -12.80 16.62
N PHE A 132 -2.00 -12.53 15.73
CA PHE A 132 -1.52 -13.52 14.76
C PHE A 132 -0.10 -13.97 15.07
N GLU A 133 0.12 -15.28 15.02
CA GLU A 133 1.48 -15.86 15.01
C GLU A 133 2.13 -15.71 13.64
N ASP A 134 3.45 -15.90 13.54
CA ASP A 134 4.20 -15.84 12.28
C ASP A 134 3.69 -16.86 11.24
N SER A 135 3.08 -17.95 11.70
CA SER A 135 2.43 -18.96 10.87
C SER A 135 1.12 -18.47 10.22
N GLY A 136 0.58 -17.33 10.67
CA GLY A 136 -0.75 -16.84 10.34
C GLY A 136 -1.85 -17.40 11.24
N GLU A 137 -1.53 -18.23 12.24
CA GLU A 137 -2.51 -18.74 13.18
C GLU A 137 -3.12 -17.60 14.02
N PRO A 138 -4.45 -17.42 14.03
CA PRO A 138 -5.10 -16.41 14.83
C PRO A 138 -5.31 -16.88 16.27
N GLN A 139 -5.18 -15.96 17.23
CA GLN A 139 -5.43 -16.18 18.65
C GLN A 139 -6.41 -15.11 19.16
N ILE A 140 -7.54 -15.58 19.69
CA ILE A 140 -8.58 -14.76 20.30
C ILE A 140 -8.71 -15.22 21.76
N THR A 141 -8.43 -14.33 22.71
CA THR A 141 -8.50 -14.65 24.15
C THR A 141 -9.95 -14.74 24.66
N ARG A 142 -10.88 -14.12 23.95
CA ARG A 142 -12.31 -14.09 24.25
C ARG A 142 -13.02 -15.35 23.76
N ASP A 143 -13.98 -15.84 24.52
CA ASP A 143 -14.89 -16.89 24.06
C ASP A 143 -15.96 -16.30 23.11
N LEU A 144 -15.92 -16.72 21.85
CA LEU A 144 -16.87 -16.30 20.80
C LEU A 144 -18.18 -17.11 20.82
N THR A 145 -18.29 -18.15 21.64
CA THR A 145 -19.54 -18.91 21.80
C THR A 145 -20.50 -18.26 22.80
N GLN A 146 -20.00 -17.34 23.61
CA GLN A 146 -20.78 -16.56 24.58
C GLN A 146 -21.36 -15.32 23.90
N PRO A 147 -22.54 -14.82 24.31
CA PRO A 147 -23.09 -13.58 23.78
C PRO A 147 -22.11 -12.39 23.88
N PRO A 148 -22.20 -11.39 22.98
CA PRO A 148 -21.37 -10.20 23.06
C PRO A 148 -21.53 -9.52 24.43
N GLU A 149 -20.41 -9.30 25.12
CA GLU A 149 -20.32 -8.48 26.32
C GLU A 149 -20.84 -7.08 25.97
N GLN A 150 -21.82 -6.62 26.74
CA GLN A 150 -22.33 -5.28 26.61
C GLN A 150 -21.24 -4.29 27.05
N PRO A 151 -20.95 -3.23 26.27
CA PRO A 151 -20.01 -2.22 26.73
C PRO A 151 -20.54 -1.60 28.03
N GLU A 152 -19.70 -1.57 29.07
CA GLU A 152 -19.98 -0.80 30.27
C GLU A 152 -20.20 0.67 29.88
N GLN A 153 -21.32 1.24 30.31
CA GLN A 153 -21.72 2.62 30.01
C GLN A 153 -20.87 3.65 30.75
#